data_AF-A0A957KMI6-F1
#
_entry.id   AF-A0A957KMI6-F1
#
_cell.length_a   1.000
_cell.length_b   1.000
_cell.length_c   1.000
_cell.angle_alpha   90.00
_cell.angle_beta   90.00
_cell.angle_gamma   90.00
#
_symmetry.space_group_name_H-M   'P 1'
#
loop_
_entity.id
_entity.type
_entity.pdbx_description
1 polymer ?
#
loop_
_entity_poly.entity_id
_entity_poly.type
_entity_poly.pdbx_seq_one_letter_code
_entity_poly.pdbx_strand_id
1 'polypeptide(L)'
;MKNIENLKTGDVAVVGIPSDANSSFMRGPALAPARIRQVLLAGSANMTTELGLDLEQHDDWGFAGDLALTVPDADTQIEAGISGLLDQGLRVVSLGG
;
A
#
# COMPACT_ATOMS: atom_id res chain seq x y z
N MET A 1 -12.10 -3.87 8.92
CA MET A 1 -11.08 -3.02 8.27
C MET A 1 -10.25 -3.92 7.37
N LYS A 2 -9.96 -3.54 6.12
CA LYS A 2 -9.24 -4.38 5.16
C LYS A 2 -7.76 -4.48 5.57
N ASN A 3 -7.42 -5.49 6.37
CA ASN A 3 -6.08 -5.72 6.92
C ASN A 3 -5.45 -6.95 6.27
N ILE A 4 -4.11 -7.02 6.27
CA ILE A 4 -3.34 -8.11 5.67
C ILE A 4 -3.52 -9.50 6.33
N GLU A 5 -4.01 -9.55 7.58
CA GLU A 5 -4.02 -10.78 8.42
C GLU A 5 -4.77 -11.97 7.81
N ASN A 6 -5.72 -11.74 6.90
CA ASN A 6 -6.53 -12.79 6.28
C ASN A 6 -6.15 -13.09 4.83
N LEU A 7 -5.13 -12.42 4.28
CA LEU A 7 -4.72 -12.62 2.89
C LEU A 7 -4.03 -13.97 2.72
N LYS A 8 -4.28 -14.57 1.56
CA LYS A 8 -3.74 -15.87 1.14
C LYS A 8 -2.90 -15.69 -0.12
N THR A 9 -2.18 -16.74 -0.48
CA THR A 9 -1.46 -16.79 -1.75
C THR A 9 -2.39 -16.44 -2.92
N GLY A 10 -1.98 -15.46 -3.72
CA GLY A 10 -2.76 -14.91 -4.82
C GLY A 10 -3.56 -13.66 -4.45
N ASP A 11 -3.71 -13.28 -3.19
CA ASP A 11 -4.45 -12.07 -2.81
C ASP A 11 -3.59 -10.80 -2.98
N VAL A 12 -4.23 -9.62 -2.93
CA VAL A 12 -3.57 -8.33 -3.18
C VAL A 12 -3.23 -7.60 -1.88
N ALA A 13 -1.95 -7.34 -1.66
CA ALA A 13 -1.46 -6.51 -0.56
C ALA A 13 -1.15 -5.09 -1.03
N VAL A 14 -1.81 -4.10 -0.44
CA VAL A 14 -1.53 -2.68 -0.66
C VAL A 14 -0.55 -2.19 0.43
N VAL A 15 0.66 -1.81 0.03
CA VAL A 15 1.74 -1.39 0.94
C VAL A 15 2.16 0.04 0.64
N GLY A 16 2.46 0.83 1.66
CA GLY A 16 3.01 2.17 1.48
C GLY A 16 4.53 2.23 1.55
N ILE A 17 5.12 3.09 0.74
CA ILE A 17 6.55 3.40 0.67
C ILE A 17 6.67 4.91 0.90
N PRO A 18 6.68 5.39 2.16
CA PRO A 18 6.67 6.81 2.50
C PRO A 18 8.08 7.42 2.41
N SER A 19 8.58 7.68 1.20
CA SER A 19 9.92 8.23 0.97
C SER A 19 9.98 9.22 -0.19
N ASP A 20 10.22 10.48 0.14
CA ASP A 20 10.40 11.57 -0.82
C ASP A 20 11.87 12.00 -0.96
N ALA A 21 12.81 11.18 -0.47
CA ALA A 21 14.24 11.48 -0.43
C ALA A 21 14.84 11.77 -1.82
N ASN A 22 14.27 11.17 -2.87
CA ASN A 22 14.69 11.32 -4.26
C ASN A 22 14.05 12.53 -4.97
N SER A 23 13.25 13.35 -4.27
CA SER A 23 12.60 14.52 -4.84
C SER A 23 13.59 15.67 -5.05
N SER A 24 13.61 16.25 -6.26
CA SER A 24 14.54 17.32 -6.64
C SER A 24 13.96 18.73 -6.58
N PHE A 25 12.64 18.86 -6.46
CA PHE A 25 11.94 20.16 -6.44
C PHE A 25 11.19 20.43 -5.13
N MET A 26 10.25 19.55 -4.75
CA MET A 26 9.48 19.67 -3.50
C MET A 26 9.38 18.34 -2.79
N ARG A 27 9.38 18.41 -1.45
CA ARG A 27 9.06 17.32 -0.53
C ARG A 27 7.57 17.36 -0.15
N GLY A 28 7.05 16.23 0.30
CA GLY A 28 5.61 16.04 0.58
C GLY A 28 5.04 14.70 0.13
N PRO A 29 5.50 14.08 -0.97
CA PRO A 29 4.99 12.77 -1.39
C PRO A 29 5.10 11.70 -0.30
N ALA A 30 6.04 11.81 0.65
CA ALA A 30 6.18 10.87 1.78
C ALA A 30 4.92 10.73 2.64
N LEU A 31 4.01 11.72 2.58
CA LEU A 31 2.73 11.73 3.28
C LEU A 31 1.60 11.07 2.47
N ALA A 32 1.82 10.79 1.19
CA ALA A 32 0.79 10.29 0.27
C ALA A 32 0.19 8.94 0.69
N PRO A 33 0.97 7.92 1.11
CA PRO A 33 0.41 6.60 1.39
C PRO A 33 -0.72 6.64 2.43
N ALA A 34 -0.49 7.35 3.55
CA ALA A 34 -1.49 7.52 4.60
C ALA A 34 -2.72 8.30 4.13
N ARG A 35 -2.52 9.36 3.33
CA ARG A 35 -3.62 10.19 2.81
C ARG A 35 -4.48 9.46 1.79
N ILE A 36 -3.88 8.68 0.89
CA ILE A 36 -4.60 7.86 -0.09
C ILE A 36 -5.53 6.88 0.64
N ARG A 37 -5.01 6.16 1.63
CA ARG A 37 -5.84 5.23 2.43
C ARG A 37 -6.96 5.95 3.18
N GLN A 38 -6.66 7.10 3.78
CA GLN A 38 -7.67 7.90 4.48
C GLN A 38 -8.81 8.30 3.55
N VAL A 39 -8.51 8.83 2.36
CA VAL A 39 -9.52 9.30 1.40
C VAL A 39 -10.34 8.13 0.84
N LEU A 40 -9.69 6.99 0.54
CA LEU A 40 -10.41 5.80 0.08
C LEU A 40 -11.47 5.34 1.10
N LEU A 41 -11.18 5.48 2.40
CA LEU A 41 -12.05 5.06 3.49
C LEU A 41 -12.94 6.20 4.05
N ALA A 42 -12.89 7.40 3.46
CA ALA A 42 -13.58 8.58 4.01
C ALA A 42 -15.10 8.57 3.83
N GLY A 43 -15.66 7.59 3.10
CA GLY A 43 -17.10 7.41 2.92
C GLY A 43 -17.78 8.46 2.03
N SER A 44 -17.03 9.44 1.50
CA SER A 44 -17.55 10.39 0.50
C SER A 44 -17.76 9.74 -0.88
N ALA A 45 -17.11 8.61 -1.13
CA ALA A 45 -17.31 7.75 -2.29
C ALA A 45 -17.68 6.34 -1.80
N ASN A 46 -18.31 5.54 -2.67
CA ASN A 46 -18.50 4.11 -2.42
C ASN A 46 -17.21 3.34 -2.80
N MET A 47 -17.17 2.07 -2.43
CA MET A 47 -16.05 1.17 -2.72
C MET A 47 -16.25 0.38 -4.03
N THR A 48 -17.20 0.80 -4.87
CA THR A 48 -17.47 0.17 -6.15
C THR A 48 -16.59 0.79 -7.23
N THR A 49 -15.78 -0.04 -7.88
CA THR A 49 -14.94 0.35 -9.01
C THR A 49 -15.76 0.63 -10.28
N GLU A 50 -15.15 1.26 -11.28
CA GLU A 50 -15.78 1.50 -12.59
C GLU A 50 -16.16 0.20 -13.34
N LEU A 51 -15.57 -0.94 -12.96
CA LEU A 51 -15.95 -2.27 -13.46
C LEU A 51 -17.16 -2.88 -12.74
N GLY A 52 -17.76 -2.15 -11.78
CA GLY A 52 -18.88 -2.63 -10.98
C GLY A 52 -18.48 -3.58 -9.85
N LEU A 53 -17.18 -3.76 -9.57
CA LEU A 53 -16.71 -4.59 -8.45
C LEU A 53 -16.76 -3.80 -7.15
N ASP A 54 -17.44 -4.33 -6.13
CA ASP A 54 -17.51 -3.74 -4.79
C ASP A 54 -16.40 -4.26 -3.88
N LEU A 55 -15.37 -3.45 -3.68
CA LEU A 55 -14.18 -3.82 -2.91
C LEU A 55 -14.48 -4.08 -1.42
N GLU A 56 -15.62 -3.63 -0.87
CA GLU A 56 -16.01 -3.97 0.50
C GLU A 56 -16.37 -5.45 0.65
N GLN A 57 -16.98 -6.04 -0.37
CA GLN A 57 -17.44 -7.44 -0.38
C GLN A 57 -16.32 -8.44 -0.73
N HIS A 58 -15.13 -7.94 -1.06
CA HIS A 58 -14.01 -8.73 -1.55
C HIS A 58 -12.90 -8.87 -0.49
N ASP A 59 -12.67 -10.08 0.00
CA ASP A 59 -11.65 -10.34 1.04
C ASP A 59 -10.28 -10.74 0.47
N ASP A 60 -10.13 -10.76 -0.86
CA ASP A 60 -8.91 -11.07 -1.60
C ASP A 60 -7.95 -9.87 -1.74
N TRP A 61 -8.13 -8.83 -0.91
CA TRP A 61 -7.21 -7.69 -0.83
C TRP A 61 -7.20 -7.00 0.55
N GLY A 62 -6.10 -6.34 0.88
CA GLY A 62 -5.99 -5.59 2.14
C GLY A 62 -4.74 -4.71 2.26
N PHE A 63 -4.71 -3.87 3.29
CA PHE A 63 -3.57 -3.00 3.59
C PHE A 63 -2.50 -3.73 4.42
N ALA A 64 -1.25 -3.65 3.96
CA ALA A 64 -0.05 -4.13 4.65
C ALA A 64 0.60 -3.05 5.55
N GLY A 65 0.04 -1.83 5.57
CA GLY A 65 0.64 -0.69 6.25
C GLY A 65 1.74 -0.02 5.44
N ASP A 66 2.58 0.77 6.11
CA ASP A 66 3.74 1.46 5.50
C ASP A 66 5.03 0.74 5.89
N LEU A 67 5.98 0.68 4.97
CA LEU A 67 7.34 0.25 5.29
C LEU A 67 8.03 1.27 6.19
N ALA A 68 8.77 0.77 7.18
CA ALA A 68 9.62 1.60 8.01
C ALA A 68 10.94 1.88 7.25
N LEU A 69 11.06 3.07 6.69
CA LEU A 69 12.18 3.47 5.85
C LEU A 69 13.11 4.44 6.59
N THR A 70 14.41 4.21 6.45
CA THR A 70 15.48 5.07 7.00
C THR A 70 16.51 5.34 5.92
N VAL A 71 16.97 6.58 5.81
CA VAL A 71 18.06 6.94 4.89
C VAL A 71 19.41 6.64 5.56
N PRO A 72 20.40 6.03 4.87
CA PRO A 72 20.44 5.75 3.42
C PRO A 72 19.87 4.39 2.99
N ASP A 73 19.45 3.54 3.94
CA ASP A 73 19.11 2.13 3.68
C ASP A 73 17.71 1.91 3.07
N ALA A 74 17.02 2.98 2.66
CA ALA A 74 15.63 2.94 2.22
C ALA A 74 15.41 1.96 1.04
N ASP A 75 16.32 1.94 0.07
CA ASP A 75 16.20 1.05 -1.10
C ASP A 75 16.27 -0.42 -0.69
N THR A 76 17.21 -0.78 0.19
CA THR A 76 17.34 -2.14 0.72
C THR A 76 16.16 -2.54 1.59
N GLN A 77 15.60 -1.60 2.37
CA GLN A 77 14.41 -1.84 3.18
C GLN A 77 13.14 -2.01 2.32
N ILE A 78 13.04 -1.27 1.22
CA ILE A 78 11.98 -1.47 0.22
C ILE A 78 12.10 -2.87 -0.38
N GLU A 79 13.30 -3.25 -0.85
CA GLU A 79 13.52 -4.58 -1.44
C GLU A 79 13.17 -5.70 -0.46
N ALA A 80 13.62 -5.61 0.79
CA ALA A 80 13.32 -6.60 1.82
C ALA A 80 11.82 -6.66 2.16
N GLY A 81 11.16 -5.50 2.31
CA GLY A 81 9.74 -5.43 2.64
C GLY A 81 8.85 -5.98 1.53
N ILE A 82 9.16 -5.65 0.27
CA ILE A 82 8.41 -6.14 -0.89
C ILE A 82 8.66 -7.64 -1.09
N SER A 83 9.92 -8.08 -1.01
CA SER A 83 10.26 -9.51 -1.10
C SER A 83 9.51 -10.33 -0.05
N GLY A 84 9.43 -9.85 1.20
CA GLY A 84 8.69 -10.54 2.26
C GLY A 84 7.19 -10.71 1.97
N LEU A 85 6.55 -9.79 1.23
CA LEU A 85 5.16 -9.94 0.79
C LEU A 85 5.03 -10.90 -0.39
N LEU A 86 5.97 -10.84 -1.35
CA LEU A 86 6.00 -11.72 -2.50
C LEU A 86 6.27 -13.19 -2.09
N ASP A 87 7.11 -13.42 -1.09
CA ASP A 87 7.43 -14.76 -0.55
C ASP A 87 6.21 -15.43 0.11
N GLN A 88 5.25 -14.63 0.59
CA GLN A 88 3.95 -15.12 1.07
C GLN A 88 2.99 -15.47 -0.09
N GLY A 89 3.41 -15.22 -1.33
CA GLY A 89 2.62 -15.42 -2.54
C GLY A 89 1.61 -14.32 -2.79
N LEU A 90 1.75 -13.15 -2.16
CA LEU A 90 0.86 -12.01 -2.33
C LEU A 90 1.22 -11.22 -3.60
N ARG A 91 0.22 -10.59 -4.22
CA ARG A 91 0.41 -9.61 -5.30
C ARG A 91 0.49 -8.22 -4.69
N VAL A 92 1.54 -7.47 -5.00
CA VAL A 92 1.80 -6.18 -4.32
C VAL A 92 1.36 -4.99 -5.16
N VAL A 93 0.65 -4.06 -4.53
CA VAL A 93 0.39 -2.70 -5.04
C VAL A 93 1.04 -1.72 -4.08
N SER A 94 2.05 -1.00 -4.55
CA SER A 94 2.77 -0.01 -3.73
C SER A 94 2.19 1.40 -3.88
N LEU A 95 1.91 2.06 -2.76
CA LEU A 95 1.64 3.49 -2.68
C LEU A 95 2.94 4.20 -2.35
N GLY A 96 3.55 4.86 -3.33
CA GLY A 96 4.82 5.55 -3.16
C GLY A 96 4.67 7.03 -2.81
N GLY A 97 5.81 7.70 -2.90
CA GLY A 97 5.97 9.10 -2.52
C GLY A 97 6.67 9.21 -1.20
#